data_AF-A0A2K3L7U0-F1
#
_entry.id   AF-A0A2K3L7U0-F1
#
_cell.length_a   1.000
_cell.length_b   1.000
_cell.length_c   1.000
_cell.angle_alpha   90.00
_cell.angle_beta   90.00
_cell.angle_gamma   90.00
#
_symmetry.space_group_name_H-M   'P 1'
#
loop_
_entity.id
_entity.type
_entity.pdbx_description
1 polymer ?
#
loop_
_entity_poly.entity_id
_entity_poly.type
_entity_poly.pdbx_seq_one_letter_code
_entity_poly.pdbx_strand_id
1 'polypeptide(L)'
;MSPVDSIVYDHPPPELIQVLADDCRGVSLPRLITLAIKSTIKGFPRPSLDLSALSFSEVMDSAFEHPLHPPFDPYANDVNFLLASYVIPYVGLTGYVGANPLLQNATSRKLVAGLLGVESGQDAVIRALLYERRAWKVHPYEVSVAEFTNHISMLRNKLGNDGVKDEGLVEDSSGNILAGDKDSLSYARTPEEILRIVYGSGDESVPGGFYPLGGDGHIAKSYLSNA
;
A
#
# COMPACT_ATOMS: atom_id res chain seq x y z
N MET A 1 0.41 7.46 28.10
CA MET A 1 1.01 6.98 26.85
C MET A 1 1.49 5.57 27.11
N SER A 2 0.78 4.57 26.56
CA SER A 2 1.20 3.17 26.61
C SER A 2 2.45 3.01 25.75
N PRO A 3 3.45 2.21 26.14
CA PRO A 3 4.50 1.81 25.21
C PRO A 3 3.82 1.04 24.09
N VAL A 4 4.06 1.43 22.85
CA VAL A 4 3.80 0.55 21.71
C VAL A 4 4.88 -0.53 21.83
N ASP A 5 4.49 -1.73 22.26
CA ASP A 5 5.39 -2.88 22.30
C ASP A 5 5.85 -3.16 20.87
N SER A 6 7.04 -2.65 20.53
CA SER A 6 7.71 -3.00 19.29
C SER A 6 7.97 -4.51 19.31
N ILE A 7 7.19 -5.28 18.56
CA ILE A 7 7.39 -6.73 18.44
C ILE A 7 8.73 -6.94 17.72
N VAL A 8 9.76 -7.28 18.49
CA VAL A 8 11.08 -7.64 17.96
C VAL A 8 11.02 -9.11 17.54
N TYR A 9 11.05 -9.37 16.23
CA TYR A 9 11.17 -10.73 15.73
C TYR A 9 12.64 -11.18 15.80
N ASP A 10 12.95 -12.10 16.73
CA ASP A 10 14.29 -12.68 16.88
C ASP A 10 14.80 -13.35 15.58
N HIS A 11 13.87 -13.75 14.70
CA HIS A 11 14.10 -14.15 13.31
C HIS A 11 12.86 -13.75 12.47
N PRO A 12 12.83 -12.61 11.77
CA PRO A 12 11.66 -12.29 10.98
C PRO A 12 11.57 -13.30 9.85
N PRO A 13 10.38 -13.85 9.66
CA PRO A 13 10.20 -14.89 8.68
C PRO A 13 10.38 -14.29 7.29
N PRO A 14 10.99 -15.02 6.35
CA PRO A 14 10.94 -14.68 4.92
C PRO A 14 9.51 -14.43 4.41
N GLU A 15 8.52 -14.89 5.15
CA GLU A 15 7.11 -14.64 4.94
C GLU A 15 6.72 -13.17 5.08
N LEU A 16 7.36 -12.39 5.98
CA LEU A 16 7.11 -10.95 6.09
C LEU A 16 7.43 -10.22 4.77
N ILE A 17 8.56 -10.59 4.15
CA ILE A 17 8.99 -10.06 2.84
C ILE A 17 7.96 -10.40 1.77
N GLN A 18 7.46 -11.64 1.79
CA GLN A 18 6.50 -12.12 0.81
C GLN A 18 5.11 -11.49 1.01
N VAL A 19 4.65 -11.25 2.25
CA VAL A 19 3.40 -10.51 2.54
C VAL A 19 3.47 -9.11 1.95
N LEU A 20 4.57 -8.39 2.21
CA LEU A 20 4.79 -7.03 1.68
C LEU A 20 4.90 -7.01 0.16
N ALA A 21 5.59 -7.99 -0.42
CA ALA A 21 5.68 -8.13 -1.86
C ALA A 21 4.38 -8.56 -2.52
N ASP A 22 3.48 -9.19 -1.79
CA ASP A 22 2.19 -9.60 -2.31
C ASP A 22 1.26 -8.40 -2.46
N ASP A 23 1.35 -7.44 -1.53
CA ASP A 23 0.72 -6.12 -1.56
C ASP A 23 1.12 -5.27 -2.79
N CYS A 24 2.43 -5.16 -3.09
CA CYS A 24 2.92 -4.31 -4.19
C CYS A 24 2.52 -4.74 -5.63
N ARG A 25 1.89 -5.90 -5.86
CA ARG A 25 1.78 -6.49 -7.23
C ARG A 25 0.64 -5.95 -8.10
N GLY A 26 0.06 -4.79 -7.77
CA GLY A 26 -1.01 -4.15 -8.53
C GLY A 26 -0.60 -3.59 -9.91
N VAL A 27 0.69 -3.30 -10.17
CA VAL A 27 1.13 -2.64 -11.41
C VAL A 27 2.44 -3.23 -11.98
N SER A 28 2.38 -3.68 -13.25
CA SER A 28 3.44 -4.04 -14.23
C SER A 28 4.69 -4.89 -13.90
N LEU A 29 5.11 -5.12 -12.65
CA LEU A 29 6.21 -6.05 -12.28
C LEU A 29 5.85 -7.36 -11.52
N PRO A 30 4.63 -7.95 -11.57
CA PRO A 30 4.25 -9.07 -10.69
C PRO A 30 5.13 -10.34 -10.81
N ARG A 31 5.68 -10.61 -11.99
CA ARG A 31 6.34 -11.89 -12.29
C ARG A 31 7.80 -11.93 -11.82
N LEU A 32 8.55 -10.84 -12.01
CA LEU A 32 9.98 -10.80 -11.68
C LEU A 32 10.21 -10.75 -10.17
N ILE A 33 9.39 -9.98 -9.43
CA ILE A 33 9.46 -9.92 -7.97
C ILE A 33 9.15 -11.30 -7.35
N THR A 34 8.10 -11.96 -7.83
CA THR A 34 7.73 -13.31 -7.37
C THR A 34 8.85 -14.33 -7.64
N LEU A 35 9.52 -14.23 -8.79
CA LEU A 35 10.67 -15.10 -9.11
C LEU A 35 11.87 -14.81 -8.22
N ALA A 36 12.21 -13.53 -8.03
CA ALA A 36 13.32 -13.12 -7.17
C ALA A 36 13.12 -13.58 -5.72
N ILE A 37 11.89 -13.51 -5.21
CA ILE A 37 11.60 -13.97 -3.86
C ILE A 37 11.71 -15.50 -3.77
N LYS A 38 11.04 -16.24 -4.66
CA LYS A 38 11.08 -17.71 -4.66
C LYS A 38 12.48 -18.29 -4.89
N SER A 39 13.36 -17.58 -5.60
CA SER A 39 14.75 -18.00 -5.82
C SER A 39 15.67 -17.66 -4.66
N THR A 40 15.29 -16.70 -3.80
CA THR A 40 16.13 -16.18 -2.72
C THR A 40 15.73 -16.73 -1.35
N ILE A 41 14.43 -16.96 -1.13
CA ILE A 41 13.85 -17.45 0.11
C ILE A 41 12.72 -18.46 -0.14
N LYS A 42 12.38 -19.25 0.89
CA LYS A 42 11.19 -20.11 0.86
C LYS A 42 9.93 -19.23 0.99
N GLY A 43 9.31 -18.91 -0.13
CA GLY A 43 8.03 -18.19 -0.18
C GLY A 43 6.81 -19.10 0.07
N PHE A 44 5.63 -18.49 0.04
CA PHE A 44 4.33 -19.17 0.14
C PHE A 44 3.44 -18.80 -1.07
N PRO A 45 2.30 -19.48 -1.28
CA PRO A 45 1.37 -19.16 -2.38
C PRO A 45 0.86 -17.73 -2.29
N ARG A 46 0.73 -17.06 -3.44
CA ARG A 46 0.11 -15.73 -3.49
C ARG A 46 -1.34 -15.81 -2.96
N PRO A 47 -1.77 -14.93 -2.03
CA PRO A 47 -3.16 -14.85 -1.61
C PRO A 47 -4.05 -14.34 -2.75
N SER A 48 -5.36 -14.57 -2.62
CA SER A 48 -6.35 -14.10 -3.59
C SER A 48 -6.39 -12.57 -3.59
N LEU A 49 -6.27 -11.97 -4.76
CA LEU A 49 -6.27 -10.52 -4.95
C LEU A 49 -7.45 -10.14 -5.85
N ASP A 50 -8.32 -9.26 -5.37
CA ASP A 50 -9.46 -8.73 -6.11
C ASP A 50 -9.17 -7.32 -6.63
N LEU A 51 -8.80 -7.23 -7.90
CA LEU A 51 -8.57 -5.96 -8.60
C LEU A 51 -9.80 -5.53 -9.42
N SER A 52 -11.00 -6.01 -9.08
CA SER A 52 -12.22 -5.65 -9.80
C SER A 52 -12.54 -4.16 -9.67
N ALA A 53 -13.31 -3.63 -10.62
CA ALA A 53 -13.83 -2.27 -10.53
C ALA A 53 -14.68 -2.05 -9.27
N LEU A 54 -15.34 -3.11 -8.76
CA LEU A 54 -16.11 -3.03 -7.51
C LEU A 54 -15.19 -2.74 -6.32
N SER A 55 -14.10 -3.50 -6.14
CA SER A 55 -13.15 -3.30 -5.04
C SER A 55 -12.54 -1.90 -5.07
N PHE A 56 -12.16 -1.41 -6.26
CA PHE A 56 -11.67 -0.03 -6.39
C PHE A 56 -12.75 1.01 -6.10
N SER A 57 -14.00 0.77 -6.51
CA SER A 57 -15.11 1.68 -6.19
C SER A 57 -15.35 1.77 -4.68
N GLU A 58 -15.36 0.66 -3.96
CA GLU A 58 -15.56 0.64 -2.50
C GLU A 58 -14.45 1.40 -1.77
N VAL A 59 -13.19 1.27 -2.24
CA VAL A 59 -12.06 2.03 -1.71
C VAL A 59 -12.24 3.53 -1.96
N MET A 60 -12.64 3.93 -3.16
CA MET A 60 -12.84 5.35 -3.48
C MET A 60 -14.04 5.93 -2.72
N ASP A 61 -15.14 5.20 -2.61
CA ASP A 61 -16.30 5.60 -1.81
C ASP A 61 -15.90 5.81 -0.33
N SER A 62 -15.03 4.95 0.20
CA SER A 62 -14.48 5.08 1.55
C SER A 62 -13.56 6.30 1.69
N ALA A 63 -12.77 6.62 0.65
CA ALA A 63 -11.88 7.77 0.64
C ALA A 63 -12.63 9.11 0.59
N PHE A 64 -13.77 9.12 -0.10
CA PHE A 64 -14.68 10.28 -0.18
C PHE A 64 -15.68 10.33 0.98
N GLU A 65 -15.76 9.28 1.80
CA GLU A 65 -16.74 9.13 2.88
C GLU A 65 -18.21 9.16 2.39
N HIS A 66 -18.42 8.94 1.10
CA HIS A 66 -19.72 8.78 0.47
C HIS A 66 -19.59 8.03 -0.87
N PRO A 67 -20.64 7.36 -1.35
CA PRO A 67 -20.62 6.75 -2.67
C PRO A 67 -20.39 7.76 -3.80
N LEU A 68 -19.51 7.43 -4.74
CA LEU A 68 -19.32 8.16 -5.97
C LEU A 68 -20.36 7.72 -7.01
N HIS A 69 -20.85 8.67 -7.80
CA HIS A 69 -21.84 8.42 -8.84
C HIS A 69 -21.37 8.98 -10.19
N PRO A 70 -21.14 8.11 -11.20
CA PRO A 70 -21.17 6.64 -11.17
C PRO A 70 -20.05 6.05 -10.28
N PRO A 71 -20.14 4.75 -9.88
CA PRO A 71 -19.06 4.05 -9.18
C PRO A 71 -17.69 4.26 -9.84
N PHE A 72 -16.62 4.38 -9.05
CA PHE A 72 -15.28 4.59 -9.60
C PHE A 72 -14.83 3.34 -10.36
N ASP A 73 -14.58 3.51 -11.66
CA ASP A 73 -14.03 2.46 -12.51
C ASP A 73 -12.54 2.73 -12.80
N PRO A 74 -11.62 1.90 -12.29
CA PRO A 74 -10.18 2.05 -12.52
C PRO A 74 -9.78 1.86 -13.99
N TYR A 75 -10.64 1.27 -14.82
CA TYR A 75 -10.36 0.94 -16.22
C TYR A 75 -11.03 1.87 -17.22
N ALA A 76 -11.80 2.86 -16.75
CA ALA A 76 -12.55 3.75 -17.61
C ALA A 76 -11.67 4.66 -18.48
N ASN A 77 -10.53 5.12 -17.96
CA ASN A 77 -9.58 5.99 -18.66
C ASN A 77 -8.21 6.03 -17.94
N ASP A 78 -7.23 6.66 -18.58
CA ASP A 78 -5.85 6.73 -18.08
C ASP A 78 -5.70 7.44 -16.73
N VAL A 79 -6.51 8.46 -16.42
CA VAL A 79 -6.45 9.17 -15.13
C VAL A 79 -6.98 8.28 -14.02
N ASN A 80 -8.10 7.59 -14.25
CA ASN A 80 -8.65 6.62 -13.30
C ASN A 80 -7.66 5.47 -13.07
N PHE A 81 -7.05 4.95 -14.13
CA PHE A 81 -6.06 3.88 -14.03
C PHE A 81 -4.84 4.32 -13.23
N LEU A 82 -4.37 5.56 -13.42
CA LEU A 82 -3.25 6.11 -12.69
C LEU A 82 -3.58 6.37 -11.20
N LEU A 83 -4.80 6.83 -10.90
CA LEU A 83 -5.29 6.97 -9.53
C LEU A 83 -5.44 5.61 -8.83
N ALA A 84 -5.96 4.60 -9.53
CA ALA A 84 -6.03 3.22 -9.05
C ALA A 84 -4.63 2.66 -8.76
N SER A 85 -3.67 2.95 -9.65
CA SER A 85 -2.27 2.58 -9.48
C SER A 85 -1.59 3.29 -8.30
N TYR A 86 -2.13 4.39 -7.80
CA TYR A 86 -1.62 5.11 -6.62
C TYR A 86 -2.11 4.53 -5.30
N VAL A 87 -3.20 3.75 -5.29
CA VAL A 87 -3.85 3.25 -4.05
C VAL A 87 -2.93 2.33 -3.25
N ILE A 88 -2.32 1.33 -3.90
CA ILE A 88 -1.67 0.20 -3.21
C ILE A 88 -0.14 0.34 -3.11
N PRO A 89 0.63 0.66 -4.18
CA PRO A 89 2.09 0.50 -4.18
C PRO A 89 2.83 1.21 -3.03
N TYR A 90 2.34 2.37 -2.61
CA TYR A 90 2.91 3.12 -1.49
C TYR A 90 2.81 2.37 -0.15
N VAL A 91 1.75 1.57 0.05
CA VAL A 91 1.52 0.78 1.27
C VAL A 91 2.64 -0.24 1.44
N GLY A 92 2.89 -1.07 0.43
CA GLY A 92 3.95 -2.07 0.48
C GLY A 92 5.38 -1.47 0.58
N LEU A 93 5.64 -0.30 -0.03
CA LEU A 93 6.89 0.44 0.19
C LEU A 93 7.09 0.77 1.68
N THR A 94 6.09 1.33 2.34
CA THR A 94 6.20 1.67 3.77
C THR A 94 6.31 0.42 4.66
N GLY A 95 5.75 -0.70 4.21
CA GLY A 95 5.94 -1.99 4.85
C GLY A 95 7.37 -2.53 4.74
N TYR A 96 8.06 -2.35 3.61
CA TYR A 96 9.49 -2.72 3.51
C TYR A 96 10.37 -1.91 4.45
N VAL A 97 10.10 -0.61 4.60
CA VAL A 97 10.80 0.25 5.56
C VAL A 97 10.57 -0.25 6.99
N GLY A 98 9.33 -0.58 7.35
CA GLY A 98 9.00 -1.13 8.67
C GLY A 98 9.59 -2.52 8.93
N ALA A 99 9.73 -3.35 7.90
CA ALA A 99 10.31 -4.68 8.02
C ALA A 99 11.84 -4.67 8.14
N ASN A 100 12.53 -3.73 7.49
CA ASN A 100 14.00 -3.64 7.47
C ASN A 100 14.70 -3.84 8.82
N PRO A 101 14.32 -3.13 9.92
CA PRO A 101 14.98 -3.29 11.21
C PRO A 101 14.76 -4.67 11.83
N LEU A 102 13.71 -5.39 11.42
CA LEU A 102 13.41 -6.71 11.93
C LEU A 102 14.31 -7.76 11.26
N LEU A 103 14.70 -7.58 9.99
CA LEU A 103 15.43 -8.54 9.14
C LEU A 103 16.81 -8.95 9.69
N GLN A 104 16.92 -10.21 10.11
CA GLN A 104 18.17 -10.76 10.69
C GLN A 104 19.15 -11.32 9.66
N ASN A 105 18.67 -11.84 8.53
CA ASN A 105 19.52 -12.45 7.51
C ASN A 105 19.97 -11.41 6.46
N ALA A 106 21.26 -11.38 6.14
CA ALA A 106 21.83 -10.49 5.12
C ALA A 106 21.21 -10.68 3.73
N THR A 107 20.87 -11.92 3.36
CA THR A 107 20.18 -12.26 2.10
C THR A 107 18.79 -11.64 2.07
N SER A 108 18.03 -11.75 3.16
CA SER A 108 16.70 -11.16 3.30
C SER A 108 16.75 -9.63 3.28
N ARG A 109 17.71 -9.01 3.98
CA ARG A 109 17.95 -7.57 3.93
C ARG A 109 18.30 -7.09 2.53
N LYS A 110 19.18 -7.82 1.83
CA LYS A 110 19.54 -7.50 0.44
C LYS A 110 18.33 -7.58 -0.49
N LEU A 111 17.48 -8.60 -0.32
CA LEU A 111 16.25 -8.75 -1.09
C LEU A 111 15.29 -7.58 -0.84
N VAL A 112 14.98 -7.27 0.41
CA VAL A 112 14.06 -6.16 0.75
C VAL A 112 14.61 -4.81 0.31
N ALA A 113 15.90 -4.54 0.52
CA ALA A 113 16.51 -3.29 0.04
C ALA A 113 16.45 -3.16 -1.49
N GLY A 114 16.63 -4.27 -2.22
CA GLY A 114 16.49 -4.29 -3.68
C GLY A 114 15.05 -4.06 -4.14
N LEU A 115 14.07 -4.66 -3.46
CA LEU A 115 12.64 -4.44 -3.75
C LEU A 115 12.24 -3.01 -3.42
N LEU A 116 12.60 -2.50 -2.24
CA LEU A 116 12.34 -1.13 -1.81
C LEU A 116 12.81 -0.11 -2.86
N GLY A 117 14.04 -0.23 -3.38
CA GLY A 117 14.55 0.70 -4.40
C GLY A 117 13.75 0.70 -5.71
N VAL A 118 13.27 -0.47 -6.16
CA VAL A 118 12.44 -0.58 -7.36
C VAL A 118 11.05 0.02 -7.12
N GLU A 119 10.44 -0.28 -5.97
CA GLU A 119 9.12 0.25 -5.61
C GLU A 119 9.13 1.75 -5.37
N SER A 120 10.19 2.30 -4.76
CA SER A 120 10.37 3.76 -4.62
C SER A 120 10.42 4.45 -5.97
N GLY A 121 11.09 3.85 -6.96
CA GLY A 121 11.11 4.37 -8.33
C GLY A 121 9.73 4.34 -9.00
N GLN A 122 8.95 3.28 -8.79
CA GLN A 122 7.59 3.18 -9.32
C GLN A 122 6.64 4.21 -8.68
N ASP A 123 6.67 4.34 -7.35
CA ASP A 123 5.85 5.32 -6.62
C ASP A 123 6.16 6.75 -7.08
N ALA A 124 7.44 7.10 -7.20
CA ALA A 124 7.87 8.41 -7.69
C ALA A 124 7.38 8.71 -9.11
N VAL A 125 7.41 7.72 -10.02
CA VAL A 125 6.89 7.89 -11.39
C VAL A 125 5.37 8.08 -11.39
N ILE A 126 4.63 7.29 -10.62
CA ILE A 126 3.17 7.42 -10.51
C ILE A 126 2.81 8.80 -9.94
N ARG A 127 3.45 9.20 -8.84
CA ARG A 127 3.25 10.51 -8.21
C ARG A 127 3.61 11.65 -9.15
N ALA A 128 4.70 11.55 -9.91
CA ALA A 128 5.08 12.57 -10.89
C ALA A 128 4.03 12.71 -12.01
N LEU A 129 3.55 11.60 -12.56
CA LEU A 129 2.51 11.61 -13.60
C LEU A 129 1.18 12.20 -13.08
N LEU A 130 0.80 11.89 -11.83
CA LEU A 130 -0.38 12.49 -11.23
C LEU A 130 -0.16 13.97 -10.91
N TYR A 131 1.04 14.36 -10.47
CA TYR A 131 1.39 15.75 -10.17
C TYR A 131 1.33 16.65 -11.41
N GLU A 132 1.76 16.16 -12.56
CA GLU A 132 1.57 16.84 -13.86
C GLU A 132 0.09 17.10 -14.16
N ARG A 133 -0.79 16.19 -13.74
CA ARG A 133 -2.24 16.21 -13.96
C ARG A 133 -3.03 16.77 -12.77
N ARG A 134 -2.35 17.28 -11.73
CA ARG A 134 -2.96 17.61 -10.43
C ARG A 134 -4.19 18.53 -10.51
N ALA A 135 -4.21 19.44 -11.48
CA ALA A 135 -5.30 20.39 -11.69
C ALA A 135 -6.42 19.88 -12.61
N TRP A 136 -6.23 18.72 -13.25
CA TRP A 136 -7.25 18.12 -14.12
C TRP A 136 -8.40 17.62 -13.26
N LYS A 137 -9.62 17.76 -13.77
CA LYS A 137 -10.81 17.16 -13.16
C LYS A 137 -10.90 15.68 -13.53
N VAL A 138 -11.12 14.84 -12.53
CA VAL A 138 -11.40 13.42 -12.71
C VAL A 138 -12.84 13.30 -13.16
N HIS A 139 -13.05 13.10 -14.46
CA HIS A 139 -14.38 12.95 -15.02
C HIS A 139 -15.02 11.63 -14.53
N PRO A 140 -16.30 11.61 -14.09
CA PRO A 140 -17.29 12.71 -14.09
C PRO A 140 -17.49 13.41 -12.74
N TYR A 141 -16.58 13.27 -11.80
CA TYR A 141 -16.77 13.69 -10.40
C TYR A 141 -16.58 15.19 -10.16
N GLU A 142 -16.01 15.93 -11.12
CA GLU A 142 -15.67 17.35 -10.98
C GLU A 142 -14.70 17.65 -9.80
N VAL A 143 -13.99 16.63 -9.32
CA VAL A 143 -12.93 16.70 -8.30
C VAL A 143 -11.57 16.65 -8.98
N SER A 144 -10.60 17.43 -8.50
CA SER A 144 -9.26 17.45 -9.09
C SER A 144 -8.46 16.18 -8.76
N VAL A 145 -7.47 15.86 -9.58
CA VAL A 145 -6.52 14.76 -9.30
C VAL A 145 -5.81 14.98 -7.97
N ALA A 146 -5.43 16.23 -7.64
CA ALA A 146 -4.81 16.55 -6.36
C ALA A 146 -5.72 16.17 -5.18
N GLU A 147 -6.98 16.60 -5.22
CA GLU A 147 -7.98 16.29 -4.19
C GLU A 147 -8.21 14.78 -4.07
N PHE A 148 -8.35 14.06 -5.19
CA PHE A 148 -8.47 12.59 -5.19
C PHE A 148 -7.29 11.93 -4.47
N THR A 149 -6.05 12.32 -4.75
CA THR A 149 -4.89 11.75 -4.07
C THR A 149 -4.84 12.07 -2.58
N ASN A 150 -5.24 13.29 -2.18
CA ASN A 150 -5.36 13.65 -0.77
C ASN A 150 -6.39 12.76 -0.06
N HIS A 151 -7.55 12.51 -0.66
CA HIS A 151 -8.57 11.60 -0.11
C HIS A 151 -8.03 10.17 0.05
N ILE A 152 -7.32 9.64 -0.95
CA ILE A 152 -6.70 8.32 -0.89
C ILE A 152 -5.66 8.26 0.25
N SER A 153 -4.82 9.29 0.39
CA SER A 153 -3.82 9.34 1.47
C SER A 153 -4.44 9.42 2.85
N MET A 154 -5.48 10.26 3.02
CA MET A 154 -6.23 10.33 4.26
C MET A 154 -6.87 8.99 4.63
N LEU A 155 -7.43 8.27 3.65
CA LEU A 155 -7.97 6.94 3.87
C LEU A 155 -6.90 5.97 4.38
N ARG A 156 -5.72 5.93 3.75
CA ARG A 156 -4.61 5.05 4.18
C ARG A 156 -4.15 5.36 5.60
N ASN A 157 -4.08 6.64 5.97
CA ASN A 157 -3.75 7.05 7.34
C ASN A 157 -4.84 6.63 8.34
N LYS A 158 -6.11 6.83 7.99
CA LYS A 158 -7.28 6.43 8.79
C LYS A 158 -7.31 4.92 9.04
N LEU A 159 -7.14 4.13 7.99
CA LEU A 159 -7.15 2.67 8.08
C LEU A 159 -5.91 2.12 8.82
N GLY A 160 -4.75 2.72 8.65
CA GLY A 160 -3.54 2.34 9.39
C GLY A 160 -3.71 2.52 10.91
N ASN A 161 -4.44 3.56 11.33
CA ASN A 161 -4.74 3.87 12.73
C ASN A 161 -3.49 4.12 13.60
N ASP A 162 -2.44 4.72 13.02
CA ASP A 162 -1.19 5.08 13.70
C ASP A 162 -0.58 6.39 13.15
N GLY A 163 -1.41 7.43 13.07
CA GLY A 163 -1.00 8.77 12.64
C GLY A 163 -0.84 8.95 11.13
N VAL A 164 -0.08 9.98 10.75
CA VAL A 164 0.15 10.36 9.34
C VAL A 164 1.42 9.68 8.84
N LYS A 165 1.25 8.78 7.87
CA LYS A 165 2.33 8.01 7.23
C LYS A 165 2.17 7.97 5.72
N ASP A 166 1.46 8.94 5.18
CA ASP A 166 1.23 9.16 3.76
C ASP A 166 0.70 10.57 3.53
N GLU A 167 1.11 11.15 2.42
CA GLU A 167 0.78 12.50 1.98
C GLU A 167 0.35 12.44 0.51
N GLY A 168 -0.62 13.29 0.17
CA GLY A 168 -1.02 13.47 -1.23
C GLY A 168 0.02 14.27 -2.02
N LEU A 169 -0.36 14.74 -3.21
CA LEU A 169 0.60 15.32 -4.16
C LEU A 169 0.94 16.79 -3.92
N VAL A 170 0.15 17.48 -3.10
CA VAL A 170 0.32 18.91 -2.83
C VAL A 170 0.15 19.14 -1.33
N GLU A 171 1.21 19.62 -0.70
CA GLU A 171 1.25 19.98 0.71
C GLU A 171 1.74 21.42 0.83
N ASP A 172 1.01 22.28 1.54
CA ASP A 172 1.36 23.70 1.75
C ASP A 172 1.78 24.45 0.47
N SER A 173 1.06 24.20 -0.64
CA SER A 173 1.34 24.76 -1.98
C SER A 173 2.63 24.28 -2.66
N SER A 174 3.34 23.33 -2.06
CA SER A 174 4.52 22.67 -2.61
C SER A 174 4.15 21.30 -3.17
N GLY A 175 4.78 20.92 -4.28
CA GLY A 175 4.58 19.60 -4.86
C GLY A 175 5.29 18.51 -4.07
N ASN A 176 4.58 17.42 -3.81
CA ASN A 176 5.09 16.24 -3.10
C ASN A 176 5.04 15.01 -4.01
N ILE A 177 6.17 14.73 -4.68
CA ILE A 177 6.33 13.53 -5.49
C ILE A 177 7.08 12.41 -4.76
N LEU A 178 7.59 12.67 -3.55
CA LEU A 178 8.33 11.74 -2.70
C LEU A 178 7.83 11.93 -1.27
N ALA A 179 6.82 11.15 -0.86
CA ALA A 179 6.30 11.25 0.50
C ALA A 179 7.29 10.67 1.50
N GLY A 180 7.63 11.48 2.50
CA GLY A 180 8.59 11.14 3.55
C GLY A 180 8.37 12.01 4.77
N ASP A 181 8.93 11.59 5.89
CA ASP A 181 8.84 12.34 7.13
C ASP A 181 9.63 13.67 7.07
N LYS A 182 9.64 14.40 8.19
CA LYS A 182 10.38 15.67 8.33
C LYS A 182 11.87 15.59 7.99
N ASP A 183 12.48 14.39 8.00
CA ASP A 183 13.88 14.13 7.67
C ASP A 183 14.03 13.57 6.24
N SER A 184 12.95 13.60 5.45
CA SER A 184 12.83 13.02 4.11
C SER A 184 13.07 11.50 4.06
N LEU A 185 12.79 10.81 5.17
CA LEU A 185 12.83 9.35 5.23
C LEU A 185 11.45 8.79 4.87
N SER A 186 11.43 7.71 4.08
CA SER A 186 10.17 7.01 3.80
C SER A 186 9.53 6.53 5.09
N TYR A 187 8.21 6.67 5.19
CA TYR A 187 7.45 6.24 6.36
C TYR A 187 7.52 4.72 6.57
N ALA A 188 7.39 4.29 7.83
CA ALA A 188 7.39 2.89 8.22
C ALA A 188 6.00 2.45 8.70
N ARG A 189 5.47 1.37 8.13
CA ARG A 189 4.25 0.70 8.60
C ARG A 189 4.55 -0.71 9.11
N THR A 190 3.87 -1.08 10.18
CA THR A 190 3.82 -2.43 10.76
C THR A 190 2.94 -3.37 9.91
N PRO A 191 3.10 -4.69 10.01
CA PRO A 191 2.23 -5.64 9.31
C PRO A 191 0.73 -5.43 9.58
N GLU A 192 0.36 -5.07 10.81
CA GLU A 192 -1.00 -4.78 11.22
C GLU A 192 -1.58 -3.59 10.46
N GLU A 193 -0.84 -2.48 10.41
CA GLU A 193 -1.23 -1.30 9.63
C GLU A 193 -1.42 -1.64 8.15
N ILE A 194 -0.53 -2.45 7.57
CA ILE A 194 -0.66 -2.89 6.19
C ILE A 194 -1.95 -3.71 6.00
N LEU A 195 -2.20 -4.71 6.85
CA LEU A 195 -3.39 -5.57 6.76
C LEU A 195 -4.69 -4.76 6.86
N ARG A 196 -4.78 -3.84 7.82
CA ARG A 196 -5.94 -2.95 7.98
C ARG A 196 -6.23 -2.13 6.73
N ILE A 197 -5.19 -1.62 6.07
CA ILE A 197 -5.30 -0.81 4.85
C ILE A 197 -5.75 -1.68 3.67
N VAL A 198 -5.07 -2.80 3.43
CA VAL A 198 -5.31 -3.63 2.24
C VAL A 198 -6.62 -4.41 2.30
N TYR A 199 -7.13 -4.67 3.51
CA TYR A 199 -8.47 -5.20 3.73
C TYR A 199 -9.57 -4.14 3.63
N GLY A 200 -9.22 -2.85 3.71
CA GLY A 200 -10.17 -1.74 3.71
C GLY A 200 -11.06 -1.65 4.95
N SER A 201 -10.85 -2.51 5.95
CA SER A 201 -11.69 -2.64 7.14
C SER A 201 -11.23 -1.76 8.31
N GLY A 202 -9.94 -1.39 8.34
CA GLY A 202 -9.34 -0.77 9.52
C GLY A 202 -9.03 -1.79 10.63
N ASP A 203 -9.22 -3.09 10.37
CA ASP A 203 -9.02 -4.19 11.31
C ASP A 203 -8.25 -5.34 10.62
N GLU A 204 -7.06 -5.67 11.14
CA GLU A 204 -6.16 -6.69 10.62
C GLU A 204 -6.71 -8.13 10.72
N SER A 205 -7.80 -8.32 11.47
CA SER A 205 -8.49 -9.59 11.64
C SER A 205 -9.69 -9.76 10.70
N VAL A 206 -10.11 -8.69 10.00
CA VAL A 206 -11.30 -8.68 9.13
C VAL A 206 -10.89 -8.50 7.66
N PRO A 207 -10.76 -9.59 6.88
CA PRO A 207 -10.51 -9.54 5.45
C PRO A 207 -11.58 -8.76 4.66
N GLY A 208 -11.17 -8.23 3.52
CA GLY A 208 -12.03 -7.45 2.63
C GLY A 208 -11.22 -6.77 1.53
N GLY A 209 -11.83 -5.80 0.86
CA GLY A 209 -11.15 -4.94 -0.11
C GLY A 209 -10.40 -5.74 -1.17
N PHE A 210 -9.09 -5.50 -1.29
CA PHE A 210 -8.25 -6.18 -2.27
C PHE A 210 -7.92 -7.63 -1.90
N TYR A 211 -8.12 -8.04 -0.64
CA TYR A 211 -7.84 -9.40 -0.15
C TYR A 211 -9.09 -9.99 0.51
N PRO A 212 -10.13 -10.36 -0.26
CA PRO A 212 -11.40 -10.83 0.29
C PRO A 212 -11.29 -12.13 1.10
N LEU A 213 -10.24 -12.93 0.87
CA LEU A 213 -9.95 -14.16 1.61
C LEU A 213 -8.83 -13.99 2.65
N GLY A 214 -8.36 -12.77 2.84
CA GLY A 214 -7.23 -12.44 3.69
C GLY A 214 -5.86 -12.68 3.03
N GLY A 215 -4.83 -12.17 3.69
CA GLY A 215 -3.43 -12.44 3.36
C GLY A 215 -3.04 -13.88 3.69
N ASP A 216 -1.92 -14.32 3.13
CA ASP A 216 -1.31 -15.62 3.42
C ASP A 216 0.02 -15.42 4.18
N GLY A 217 0.63 -16.51 4.64
CA GLY A 217 1.78 -16.50 5.54
C GLY A 217 1.37 -16.49 7.01
N HIS A 218 2.32 -16.81 7.89
CA HIS A 218 2.07 -16.97 9.33
C HIS A 218 1.58 -15.69 9.98
N ILE A 219 2.16 -14.54 9.62
CA ILE A 219 1.79 -13.22 10.19
C ILE A 219 0.32 -12.91 9.89
N ALA A 220 -0.07 -12.85 8.61
CA ALA A 220 -1.45 -12.55 8.23
C ALA A 220 -2.44 -13.56 8.83
N LYS A 221 -2.13 -14.87 8.74
CA LYS A 221 -3.00 -15.93 9.27
C LYS A 221 -3.17 -15.87 10.79
N SER A 222 -2.17 -15.37 11.52
CA SER A 222 -2.25 -15.28 12.98
C SER A 222 -3.35 -14.31 13.46
N TYR A 223 -3.67 -13.27 12.67
CA TYR A 223 -4.78 -12.35 12.94
C TYR A 223 -6.14 -12.94 12.53
N LEU A 224 -6.17 -13.78 11.48
CA LEU A 224 -7.41 -14.40 11.00
C LEU A 224 -7.90 -15.54 11.90
N SER A 225 -7.00 -16.24 12.58
CA SER A 225 -7.35 -17.36 13.46
C SER A 225 -7.98 -16.94 14.79
N ASN A 226 -7.93 -15.66 15.13
CA ASN A 226 -8.46 -15.09 16.38
C ASN A 226 -9.75 -14.26 16.19
N ALA A 227 -10.33 -14.27 14.98
CA ALA A 227 -11.58 -13.58 14.64
C ALA A 227 -12.83 -14.43 14.90
#